data_AF-A0A3S8S117-F1
#
_entry.id   AF-A0A3S8S117-F1
#
_cell.length_a   1.000
_cell.length_b   1.000
_cell.length_c   1.000
_cell.angle_alpha   90.00
_cell.angle_beta   90.00
_cell.angle_gamma   90.00
#
_symmetry.space_group_name_H-M   'P 1'
#
loop_
_entity.id
_entity.type
_entity.pdbx_description
1 polymer ?
#
loop_
_entity_poly.entity_id
_entity_poly.type
_entity_poly.pdbx_seq_one_letter_code
_entity_poly.pdbx_strand_id
1 'polypeptide(L)'
;MPPIVQSRINISNDGFKHVVQEHFSTKNKSQFTISQDELRTILSDKNVVSTPVTRTLDSADGIRYVREVTLNKPIGTDKFNDFNPTSTMTILTDSHGNLVTASPGIIK
;
A
#
# COMPACT_ATOMS: atom_id res chain seq x y z
N MET A 1 5.93 4.78 -23.50
CA MET A 1 5.87 3.73 -22.45
C MET A 1 5.41 4.40 -21.17
N PRO A 2 4.45 3.83 -20.41
CA PRO A 2 4.09 4.38 -19.10
C PRO A 2 5.32 4.37 -18.19
N PRO A 3 5.48 5.36 -17.29
CA PRO A 3 6.54 5.37 -16.30
C PRO A 3 6.59 4.03 -15.55
N ILE A 4 7.79 3.53 -15.21
CA ILE A 4 7.97 2.24 -14.51
C ILE A 4 7.12 2.18 -13.23
N VAL A 5 7.02 3.32 -12.53
CA VAL A 5 6.20 3.48 -11.32
C VAL A 5 4.70 3.26 -11.54
N GLN A 6 4.21 3.41 -12.78
CA GLN A 6 2.80 3.22 -13.15
C GLN A 6 2.51 1.80 -13.64
N SER A 7 3.54 1.02 -14.03
CA SER A 7 3.34 -0.27 -14.72
C SER A 7 3.53 -1.50 -13.84
N ARG A 8 4.07 -1.34 -12.62
CA ARG A 8 4.30 -2.45 -11.69
C ARG A 8 4.27 -2.04 -10.22
N ILE A 9 4.08 -3.05 -9.38
CA ILE A 9 4.40 -3.05 -7.94
C ILE A 9 5.29 -4.27 -7.70
N ASN A 10 6.59 -4.07 -7.59
CA ASN A 10 7.52 -5.15 -7.25
C ASN A 10 7.46 -5.37 -5.73
N ILE A 11 6.84 -6.45 -5.29
CA ILE A 11 6.73 -6.83 -3.89
C ILE A 11 8.12 -7.28 -3.42
N SER A 12 8.93 -6.31 -2.99
CA SER A 12 10.27 -6.54 -2.45
C SER A 12 10.17 -7.19 -1.07
N ASN A 13 11.17 -8.01 -0.71
CA ASN A 13 11.22 -8.62 0.61
C ASN A 13 11.28 -7.57 1.72
N ASP A 14 12.04 -6.50 1.53
CA ASP A 14 12.18 -5.43 2.54
C ASP A 14 10.91 -4.59 2.68
N GLY A 15 10.30 -4.19 1.56
CA GLY A 15 9.04 -3.45 1.57
C GLY A 15 7.90 -4.26 2.17
N PHE A 16 7.78 -5.53 1.79
CA PHE A 16 6.75 -6.40 2.37
C PHE A 16 7.03 -6.72 3.84
N LYS A 17 8.30 -6.91 4.24
CA LYS A 17 8.67 -7.06 5.64
C LYS A 17 8.27 -5.83 6.45
N HIS A 18 8.48 -4.63 5.93
CA HIS A 18 8.02 -3.39 6.56
C HIS A 18 6.50 -3.40 6.73
N VAL A 19 5.75 -3.78 5.69
CA VAL A 19 4.28 -3.92 5.78
C VAL A 19 3.86 -4.87 6.90
N VAL A 20 4.49 -6.04 7.00
CA VAL A 20 4.20 -7.01 8.07
C VAL A 20 4.51 -6.43 9.45
N GLN A 21 5.67 -5.79 9.61
CA GLN A 21 6.12 -5.23 10.89
C GLN A 21 5.28 -4.05 11.39
N GLU A 22 4.62 -3.32 10.49
CA GLU A 22 3.85 -2.12 10.83
C GLU A 22 2.33 -2.35 10.80
N HIS A 23 1.85 -3.15 9.84
CA HIS A 23 0.43 -3.26 9.49
C HIS A 23 -0.15 -4.69 9.65
N PHE A 24 0.66 -5.65 10.09
CA PHE A 24 0.23 -6.96 10.63
C PHE A 24 0.77 -7.13 12.06
N SER A 25 0.59 -6.10 12.88
CA SER A 25 1.17 -6.01 14.22
C SER A 25 0.15 -5.49 15.23
N THR A 26 0.57 -5.26 16.46
CA THR A 26 -0.25 -4.63 17.51
C THR A 26 0.05 -3.12 17.66
N LYS A 27 0.77 -2.53 16.70
CA LYS A 27 1.14 -1.11 16.76
C LYS A 27 -0.08 -0.23 16.56
N ASN A 28 -0.03 0.97 17.15
CA ASN A 28 -0.99 2.04 16.90
C ASN A 28 -0.77 2.65 15.50
N LYS A 29 -1.18 1.90 14.47
CA LYS A 29 -1.15 2.19 13.03
C LYS A 29 -2.35 1.49 12.37
N SER A 30 -2.71 1.87 11.14
CA SER A 30 -3.70 1.13 10.36
C SER A 30 -3.29 -0.34 10.25
N GLN A 31 -4.20 -1.29 10.49
CA GLN A 31 -3.89 -2.73 10.51
C GLN A 31 -4.71 -3.48 9.46
N PHE A 32 -4.06 -4.35 8.69
CA PHE A 32 -4.77 -5.26 7.79
C PHE A 32 -5.52 -6.31 8.61
N THR A 33 -6.73 -6.63 8.17
CA THR A 33 -7.55 -7.72 8.72
C THR A 33 -7.60 -8.93 7.79
N ILE A 34 -7.19 -8.77 6.53
CA ILE A 34 -6.95 -9.86 5.57
C ILE A 34 -5.64 -10.59 5.90
N SER A 35 -5.38 -11.72 5.24
CA SER A 35 -4.09 -12.43 5.39
C SER A 35 -2.97 -11.75 4.58
N GLN A 36 -1.71 -12.06 4.94
CA GLN A 36 -0.55 -11.59 4.18
C GLN A 36 -0.56 -12.12 2.74
N ASP A 37 -0.97 -13.37 2.54
CA ASP A 37 -1.07 -13.98 1.20
C ASP A 37 -2.13 -13.28 0.36
N GLU A 38 -3.28 -12.97 0.97
CA GLU A 38 -4.34 -12.22 0.30
C GLU A 38 -3.85 -10.82 -0.11
N LEU A 39 -3.12 -10.12 0.78
CA LEU A 39 -2.53 -8.83 0.43
C LEU A 39 -1.53 -8.96 -0.74
N ARG A 40 -0.72 -10.02 -0.78
CA ARG A 40 0.20 -10.26 -1.91
C ARG A 40 -0.55 -10.48 -3.22
N THR A 41 -1.65 -11.23 -3.18
CA THR A 41 -2.52 -11.43 -4.35
C THR A 41 -3.10 -10.10 -4.82
N ILE A 42 -3.62 -9.28 -3.90
CA ILE A 42 -4.17 -7.95 -4.20
C ILE A 42 -3.10 -7.04 -4.82
N LEU A 43 -1.90 -6.95 -4.23
CA LEU A 43 -0.81 -6.11 -4.73
C LEU A 43 -0.30 -6.54 -6.12
N SER A 44 -0.53 -7.80 -6.50
CA SER A 44 -0.17 -8.36 -7.81
C SER A 44 -1.33 -8.30 -8.83
N ASP A 45 -2.52 -7.87 -8.41
CA ASP A 45 -3.69 -7.77 -9.27
C ASP A 45 -3.49 -6.68 -10.33
N LYS A 46 -3.89 -6.97 -11.57
CA LYS A 46 -3.68 -6.06 -12.70
C LYS A 46 -4.40 -4.73 -12.52
N ASN A 47 -5.59 -4.74 -11.92
CA ASN A 47 -6.37 -3.51 -11.70
C ASN A 47 -5.67 -2.63 -10.65
N VAL A 48 -5.15 -3.25 -9.59
CA VAL A 48 -4.37 -2.57 -8.55
C VAL A 48 -3.08 -1.98 -9.12
N VAL A 49 -2.31 -2.76 -9.88
CA VAL A 49 -1.08 -2.29 -10.52
C VAL A 49 -1.34 -1.15 -11.52
N SER A 50 -2.44 -1.22 -12.26
CA SER A 50 -2.84 -0.20 -13.24
C SER A 50 -3.44 1.07 -12.61
N THR A 51 -3.69 1.06 -11.29
CA THR A 51 -4.22 2.24 -10.61
C THR A 51 -3.19 3.38 -10.70
N PRO A 52 -3.61 4.58 -11.15
CA PRO A 52 -2.69 5.69 -11.33
C PRO A 52 -2.10 6.14 -10.00
N VAL A 53 -0.83 6.53 -10.03
CA VAL A 53 -0.23 7.31 -8.95
C VAL A 53 -0.99 8.65 -8.84
N THR A 54 -1.53 8.95 -7.67
CA THR A 54 -2.34 10.15 -7.42
C THR A 54 -1.49 11.33 -6.94
N ARG A 55 -0.36 11.06 -6.29
CA ARG A 55 0.57 12.07 -5.76
C ARG A 55 1.95 11.47 -5.44
N THR A 56 2.88 12.37 -5.11
CA THR A 56 4.22 12.02 -4.63
C THR A 56 4.45 12.55 -3.22
N LEU A 57 5.29 11.86 -2.45
CA LEU A 57 5.76 12.28 -1.14
C LEU A 57 7.28 12.31 -1.12
N ASP A 58 7.86 13.42 -0.69
CA ASP A 58 9.29 13.49 -0.42
C ASP A 58 9.61 12.74 0.87
N SER A 59 10.62 11.88 0.83
CA SER A 59 11.14 11.18 2.00
C SER A 59 12.66 11.24 2.02
N ALA A 60 13.27 10.94 3.17
CA ALA A 60 14.73 10.93 3.31
C ALA A 60 15.42 10.01 2.29
N ASP A 61 14.75 8.92 1.88
CA ASP A 61 15.27 7.95 0.91
C ASP A 61 14.78 8.21 -0.53
N GLY A 62 14.24 9.40 -0.80
CA GLY A 62 13.76 9.82 -2.12
C GLY A 62 12.23 9.87 -2.25
N ILE A 63 11.78 10.11 -3.48
CA ILE A 63 10.37 10.29 -3.80
C ILE A 63 9.61 8.98 -3.68
N ARG A 64 8.48 9.00 -2.97
CA ARG A 64 7.51 7.92 -2.88
C ARG A 64 6.32 8.24 -3.77
N TYR A 65 5.91 7.27 -4.57
CA TYR A 65 4.77 7.37 -5.48
C TYR A 65 3.57 6.72 -4.82
N VAL A 66 2.51 7.50 -4.60
CA VAL A 66 1.33 7.09 -3.85
C VAL A 66 0.23 6.65 -4.81
N ARG A 67 -0.30 5.45 -4.57
CA ARG A 67 -1.54 4.97 -5.17
C ARG A 67 -2.57 4.76 -4.07
N GLU A 68 -3.81 5.12 -4.35
CA GLU A 68 -4.95 4.89 -3.47
C GLU A 68 -5.94 4.00 -4.21
N VAL A 69 -6.28 2.85 -3.61
CA VAL A 69 -7.07 1.80 -4.25
C VAL A 69 -8.22 1.46 -3.34
N THR A 70 -9.45 1.49 -3.85
CA THR A 70 -10.64 1.04 -3.13
C THR A 70 -11.07 -0.33 -3.63
N LEU A 71 -11.17 -1.28 -2.71
CA LEU A 71 -11.58 -2.66 -2.98
C LEU A 71 -13.07 -2.85 -2.68
N ASN A 72 -13.61 -4.00 -3.08
CA ASN A 72 -15.02 -4.35 -2.91
C ASN A 72 -15.37 -4.91 -1.52
N LYS A 73 -14.38 -5.03 -0.62
CA LYS A 73 -14.57 -5.53 0.75
C LYS A 73 -13.65 -4.82 1.74
N PRO A 74 -14.00 -4.75 3.03
CA PRO A 74 -13.08 -4.25 4.05
C PRO A 74 -11.80 -5.09 4.09
N ILE A 75 -10.64 -4.43 4.14
CA ILE A 75 -9.33 -5.08 4.16
C ILE A 75 -8.52 -4.77 5.43
N GLY A 76 -8.98 -3.84 6.25
CA GLY A 76 -8.29 -3.43 7.46
C GLY A 76 -9.01 -2.32 8.21
N THR A 77 -8.31 -1.75 9.17
CA THR A 77 -8.75 -0.60 9.98
C THR A 77 -7.87 0.61 9.69
N ASP A 78 -8.48 1.80 9.60
CA ASP A 78 -7.76 3.04 9.31
C ASP A 78 -7.52 3.85 10.58
N LYS A 79 -6.25 3.99 11.00
CA LYS A 79 -5.88 4.81 12.16
C LYS A 79 -6.33 6.27 12.03
N PHE A 80 -6.31 6.83 10.83
CA PHE A 80 -6.68 8.23 10.60
C PHE A 80 -8.20 8.46 10.56
N ASN A 81 -8.97 7.39 10.72
CA ASN A 81 -10.42 7.36 10.79
C ASN A 81 -10.88 6.51 11.99
N ASP A 82 -10.28 6.73 13.17
CA ASP A 82 -10.65 6.10 14.44
C ASP A 82 -10.68 4.56 14.41
N PHE A 83 -9.79 3.95 13.63
CA PHE A 83 -9.72 2.50 13.42
C PHE A 83 -10.99 1.89 12.82
N ASN A 84 -11.83 2.68 12.16
CA ASN A 84 -12.99 2.16 11.45
C ASN A 84 -12.55 1.21 10.31
N PRO A 85 -13.33 0.16 10.03
CA PRO A 85 -13.08 -0.71 8.89
C PRO A 85 -13.01 0.09 7.58
N THR A 86 -12.06 -0.27 6.72
CA THR A 86 -11.84 0.39 5.43
C THR A 86 -11.58 -0.61 4.33
N SER A 87 -12.10 -0.29 3.14
CA SER A 87 -11.82 -1.00 1.88
C SER A 87 -10.76 -0.30 1.04
N THR A 88 -10.33 0.89 1.47
CA THR A 88 -9.29 1.66 0.77
C THR A 88 -7.93 1.28 1.33
N MET A 89 -6.94 1.17 0.46
CA MET A 89 -5.53 1.05 0.84
C MET A 89 -4.69 2.09 0.10
N THR A 90 -3.65 2.54 0.79
CA THR A 90 -2.59 3.36 0.21
C THR A 90 -1.38 2.48 -0.06
N ILE A 91 -0.80 2.57 -1.25
CA ILE A 91 0.41 1.85 -1.67
C ILE A 91 1.48 2.87 -2.02
N LEU A 92 2.66 2.73 -1.43
CA LEU A 92 3.83 3.56 -1.73
C LEU A 92 4.88 2.72 -2.45
N THR A 93 5.33 3.21 -3.60
CA THR A 93 6.47 2.64 -4.31
C THR A 93 7.61 3.65 -4.47
N ASP A 94 8.83 3.17 -4.71
CA ASP A 94 9.95 4.02 -5.15
C ASP A 94 9.86 4.34 -6.66
N SER A 95 10.84 5.07 -7.19
CA SER A 95 10.94 5.42 -8.62
C SER A 95 11.12 4.22 -9.56
N HIS A 96 11.46 3.04 -9.04
CA HIS A 96 11.59 1.80 -9.79
C HIS A 96 10.35 0.92 -9.68
N GLY A 97 9.32 1.37 -8.96
CA GLY A 97 8.09 0.62 -8.70
C GLY A 97 8.26 -0.48 -7.65
N ASN A 98 9.30 -0.45 -6.83
CA ASN A 98 9.45 -1.37 -5.70
C ASN A 98 8.53 -0.94 -4.56
N LEU A 99 7.87 -1.91 -3.94
CA LEU A 99 7.05 -1.69 -2.75
C LEU A 99 7.91 -1.13 -1.63
N VAL A 100 7.43 -0.04 -1.03
CA VAL A 100 8.01 0.60 0.15
C VAL A 100 7.13 0.29 1.35
N THR A 101 5.83 0.54 1.21
CA THR A 101 4.81 0.15 2.18
C THR A 101 3.44 0.08 1.51
N ALA A 102 2.50 -0.57 2.18
CA ALA A 102 1.08 -0.58 1.90
C ALA A 102 0.34 -0.54 3.24
N SER A 103 -0.71 0.26 3.34
CA SER A 103 -1.48 0.40 4.58
C SER A 103 -2.97 0.52 4.28
N PRO A 104 -3.86 -0.02 5.13
CA PRO A 104 -5.28 0.30 5.07
C PRO A 104 -5.52 1.79 5.34
N GLY A 105 -6.49 2.36 4.65
CA GLY A 105 -6.85 3.76 4.77
C GLY A 105 -6.04 4.66 3.84
N ILE A 106 -6.28 5.97 4.00
CA ILE A 106 -5.58 7.03 3.26
C ILE A 106 -4.52 7.62 4.18
N ILE A 107 -3.25 7.56 3.76
CA ILE A 107 -2.17 8.23 4.50
C ILE A 107 -2.33 9.74 4.32
N LYS A 108 -2.47 10.49 5.41
CA LYS A 108 -2.49 11.95 5.40
C LYS A 108 -1.08 12.53 5.46
#